data_AF-A0A521YBB4-F1
#
_entry.id   AF-A0A521YBB4-F1
#
_cell.length_a   1.000
_cell.length_b   1.000
_cell.length_c   1.000
_cell.angle_alpha   90.00
_cell.angle_beta   90.00
_cell.angle_gamma   90.00
#
_symmetry.space_group_name_H-M   'P 1'
#
loop_
_entity.id
_entity.type
_entity.pdbx_description
1 polymer ?
#
loop_
_entity_poly.entity_id
_entity_poly.type
_entity_poly.pdbx_seq_one_letter_code
_entity_poly.pdbx_strand_id
1 'polypeptide(L)'
;MPRTIRIALIAVGLSALAVLWAMGLRSYVMNESAPYVVAPELATQAEAVCREMKSQIPEPAPLSASATFEERAQRVEAGAESLQAMIARLRALPGADASYGFRSWLDEYDGLVKIGLDYAIAVRTGDPKKYIPAGNKGDRPQTLLVRDAKFNNMPSCAP
;
A
#
# COMPACT_ATOMS: atom_id res chain seq x y z
N MET A 1 -12.66 37.48 41.61
CA MET A 1 -11.70 36.38 41.36
C MET A 1 -10.32 36.98 41.09
N PRO A 2 -9.29 36.63 41.89
CA PRO A 2 -7.96 37.22 41.78
C PRO A 2 -7.28 36.84 40.45
N ARG A 3 -6.62 37.83 39.84
CA ARG A 3 -6.00 37.79 38.51
C ARG A 3 -4.99 36.65 38.32
N THR A 4 -4.41 36.17 39.42
CA THR A 4 -3.44 35.07 39.49
C THR A 4 -4.05 33.69 39.21
N ILE A 5 -5.30 33.44 39.58
CA ILE A 5 -5.98 32.14 39.34
C ILE A 5 -6.28 31.94 37.85
N ARG A 6 -6.56 33.02 37.11
CA ARG A 6 -6.82 32.97 35.66
C ARG A 6 -5.57 32.63 34.85
N ILE A 7 -4.39 33.07 35.28
CA ILE A 7 -3.12 32.81 34.59
C ILE A 7 -2.70 31.34 34.76
N ALA A 8 -2.87 30.79 35.97
CA ALA A 8 -2.58 29.38 36.25
C ALA A 8 -3.44 28.41 35.43
N LEU A 9 -4.74 28.70 35.26
CA LEU A 9 -5.64 27.87 34.47
C LEU A 9 -5.36 27.92 32.95
N ILE A 10 -4.92 29.07 32.42
CA ILE A 10 -4.54 29.21 31.00
C ILE A 10 -3.22 28.46 30.72
N ALA A 11 -2.25 28.53 31.64
CA ALA A 11 -0.98 27.82 31.50
C ALA A 11 -1.16 26.28 31.51
N VAL A 12 -2.06 25.75 32.34
CA VAL A 12 -2.40 24.32 32.39
C VAL A 12 -3.18 23.87 31.14
N GLY A 13 -4.08 24.71 30.62
CA GLY A 13 -4.82 24.41 29.38
C GLY A 13 -3.92 24.35 28.13
N LEU A 14 -2.95 25.27 28.01
CA LEU A 14 -1.99 25.29 26.90
C LEU A 14 -1.02 24.10 26.92
N SER A 15 -0.60 23.67 28.12
CA SER A 15 0.29 22.51 28.26
C SER A 15 -0.42 21.19 27.94
N ALA A 16 -1.70 21.03 28.30
CA ALA A 16 -2.49 19.87 27.90
C ALA A 16 -2.68 19.78 26.37
N LEU A 17 -2.91 20.92 25.70
CA LEU A 17 -3.05 20.96 24.24
C LEU A 17 -1.73 20.61 23.53
N ALA A 18 -0.59 21.10 24.04
CA ALA A 18 0.73 20.78 23.51
C ALA A 18 1.07 19.29 23.65
N VAL A 19 0.69 18.66 24.76
CA VAL A 19 0.88 17.22 24.98
C VAL A 19 0.00 16.40 24.03
N LEU A 20 -1.26 16.79 23.80
CA LEU A 20 -2.13 16.13 22.82
C LEU A 20 -1.61 16.28 21.38
N TRP A 21 -1.11 17.46 21.02
CA TRP A 21 -0.44 17.68 19.72
C TRP A 21 0.84 16.86 19.59
N ALA A 22 1.67 16.80 20.63
CA ALA A 22 2.90 15.99 20.61
C ALA A 22 2.59 14.50 20.54
N MET A 23 1.54 14.01 21.21
CA MET A 23 1.10 12.62 21.12
C MET A 23 0.45 12.32 19.76
N GLY A 24 -0.33 13.24 19.20
CA GLY A 24 -0.92 13.10 17.87
C GLY A 24 0.14 13.10 16.77
N LEU A 25 1.11 14.02 16.84
CA LEU A 25 2.25 14.08 15.93
C LEU A 25 3.16 12.87 16.11
N ARG A 26 3.43 12.44 17.34
CA ARG A 26 4.19 11.20 17.60
C ARG A 26 3.44 9.99 17.08
N SER A 27 2.13 9.90 17.26
CA SER A 27 1.33 8.79 16.73
C SER A 27 1.30 8.84 15.20
N TYR A 28 1.25 10.02 14.59
CA TYR A 28 1.32 10.22 13.14
C TYR A 28 2.67 9.79 12.58
N VAL A 29 3.78 10.25 13.19
CA VAL A 29 5.15 9.91 12.82
C VAL A 29 5.48 8.44 13.10
N MET A 30 4.91 7.85 14.16
CA MET A 30 5.11 6.44 14.53
C MET A 30 4.11 5.49 13.85
N ASN A 31 3.08 5.98 13.14
CA ASN A 31 2.13 5.14 12.39
C ASN A 31 2.66 4.71 11.03
N GLU A 32 3.85 5.19 10.65
CA GLU A 32 4.63 4.58 9.59
C GLU A 32 5.33 3.35 10.19
N SER A 33 4.71 2.19 10.03
CA SER A 33 5.38 0.91 10.33
C SER A 33 6.75 0.90 9.66
N ALA A 34 7.79 0.54 10.40
CA ALA A 34 9.14 0.42 9.84
C ALA A 34 9.11 -0.48 8.60
N PRO A 35 9.91 -0.19 7.56
CA PRO A 35 9.93 -1.02 6.37
C PRO A 35 10.34 -2.44 6.72
N TYR A 36 9.75 -3.42 6.04
CA TYR A 36 10.14 -4.81 6.22
C TYR A 36 11.59 -5.01 5.79
N VAL A 37 12.38 -5.70 6.61
CA VAL A 37 13.76 -6.05 6.28
C VAL A 37 13.77 -7.44 5.66
N VAL A 38 14.29 -7.54 4.44
CA VAL A 38 14.45 -8.80 3.70
C VAL A 38 15.92 -9.15 3.65
N ALA A 39 16.26 -10.42 3.85
CA ALA A 39 17.65 -10.89 3.72
C ALA A 39 18.17 -10.58 2.30
N PRO A 40 19.43 -10.11 2.12
CA PRO A 40 19.93 -9.64 0.83
C PRO A 40 19.79 -10.65 -0.32
N GLU A 41 20.02 -11.94 -0.03
CA GLU A 41 19.91 -13.03 -1.00
C GLU A 41 18.47 -13.26 -1.46
N LEU A 42 17.50 -13.18 -0.52
CA LEU A 42 16.07 -13.29 -0.83
C LEU A 42 15.59 -12.06 -1.60
N ALA A 43 16.05 -10.86 -1.23
CA ALA A 43 15.74 -9.62 -1.95
C ALA A 43 16.25 -9.67 -3.40
N THR A 44 17.46 -10.19 -3.62
CA THR A 44 18.02 -10.36 -4.97
C THR A 44 17.18 -11.29 -5.83
N GLN A 45 16.72 -12.41 -5.26
CA GLN A 45 15.86 -13.37 -5.95
C GLN A 45 14.47 -12.78 -6.25
N ALA A 46 13.88 -12.09 -5.28
CA ALA A 46 12.59 -11.43 -5.44
C ALA A 46 12.64 -10.37 -6.55
N GLU A 47 13.66 -9.50 -6.55
CA GLU A 47 13.88 -8.52 -7.61
C GLU A 47 13.99 -9.17 -9.00
N ALA A 48 14.68 -10.32 -9.11
CA ALA A 48 14.76 -11.06 -10.37
C ALA A 48 13.37 -11.54 -10.84
N VAL A 49 12.57 -12.11 -9.94
CA VAL A 49 11.18 -12.55 -10.23
C VAL A 49 10.33 -11.36 -10.66
N CYS A 50 10.34 -10.26 -9.92
CA CYS A 50 9.53 -9.09 -10.24
C CYS A 50 9.93 -8.46 -11.58
N ARG A 51 11.22 -8.36 -11.87
CA ARG A 51 11.73 -7.83 -13.15
C ARG A 51 11.30 -8.71 -14.32
N GLU A 52 11.38 -10.03 -14.18
CA GLU A 52 10.94 -10.97 -15.21
C GLU A 52 9.43 -10.91 -15.43
N MET A 53 8.63 -10.87 -14.36
CA MET A 53 7.17 -10.76 -14.48
C MET A 53 6.77 -9.44 -15.13
N LYS A 54 7.39 -8.32 -14.75
CA LYS A 54 7.13 -7.01 -15.36
C LYS A 54 7.46 -6.96 -16.84
N SER A 55 8.51 -7.64 -17.30
CA SER A 55 8.84 -7.68 -18.73
C SER A 55 7.87 -8.54 -19.55
N GLN A 56 7.10 -9.42 -18.90
CA GLN A 56 6.09 -10.28 -19.53
C GLN A 56 4.70 -9.62 -19.57
N ILE A 57 4.44 -8.61 -18.73
CA ILE A 57 3.18 -7.88 -18.73
C ILE A 57 3.23 -6.85 -19.86
N PRO A 58 2.42 -7.00 -20.92
CA PRO A 58 2.36 -6.00 -21.98
C PRO A 58 1.92 -4.66 -21.39
N GLU A 59 2.57 -3.57 -21.79
CA GLU A 59 2.09 -2.25 -21.43
C GLU A 59 0.65 -2.10 -21.94
N PRO A 60 -0.33 -1.92 -21.04
CA PRO A 60 -1.70 -2.04 -21.45
C PRO A 60 -2.05 -0.79 -22.27
N ALA A 61 -2.54 -0.98 -23.50
CA ALA A 61 -2.88 0.11 -24.41
C ALA A 61 -3.78 1.15 -23.73
N PRO A 62 -3.66 2.47 -23.96
CA PRO A 62 -4.51 3.45 -23.30
C PRO A 62 -5.99 3.10 -23.48
N LEU A 63 -6.79 3.13 -22.40
CA LEU A 63 -8.23 3.01 -22.55
C LEU A 63 -8.74 4.19 -23.37
N SER A 64 -9.56 3.91 -24.39
CA SER A 64 -10.26 4.98 -25.09
C SER A 64 -11.15 5.75 -24.12
N ALA A 65 -11.43 7.02 -24.42
CA ALA A 65 -12.42 7.78 -23.67
C ALA A 65 -13.80 7.10 -23.69
N SER A 66 -14.08 6.28 -24.72
CA SER A 66 -15.30 5.49 -24.90
C SER A 66 -15.30 4.12 -24.20
N ALA A 67 -14.22 3.74 -23.51
CA ALA A 67 -14.17 2.44 -22.83
C ALA A 67 -15.29 2.34 -21.79
N THR A 68 -16.06 1.26 -21.90
CA THR A 68 -17.16 0.90 -21.02
C THR A 68 -16.66 0.62 -19.61
N PHE A 69 -17.57 0.67 -18.63
CA PHE A 69 -17.25 0.29 -17.25
C PHE A 69 -16.85 -1.18 -17.12
N GLU A 70 -17.39 -2.05 -17.96
CA GLU A 70 -17.00 -3.47 -17.98
C GLU A 70 -15.55 -3.64 -18.45
N GLU A 71 -15.16 -3.00 -19.56
CA GLU A 71 -13.76 -3.04 -20.05
C GLU A 71 -12.78 -2.47 -19.03
N ARG A 72 -13.17 -1.40 -18.31
CA ARG A 72 -12.37 -0.83 -17.23
C ARG A 72 -12.18 -1.82 -16.08
N ALA A 73 -13.25 -2.52 -15.67
CA ALA A 73 -13.19 -3.51 -14.61
C ALA A 73 -12.32 -4.71 -15.00
N GLN A 74 -12.50 -5.25 -16.21
CA GLN A 74 -11.71 -6.38 -16.72
C GLN A 74 -10.20 -6.08 -16.76
N ARG A 75 -9.83 -4.83 -17.06
CA ARG A 75 -8.42 -4.42 -17.02
C ARG A 75 -7.84 -4.44 -15.61
N VAL A 76 -8.61 -4.04 -14.61
CA VAL A 76 -8.19 -4.11 -13.21
C VAL A 76 -8.01 -5.57 -12.79
N GLU A 77 -8.93 -6.45 -13.20
CA GLU A 77 -8.86 -7.89 -12.92
C GLU A 77 -7.63 -8.53 -13.57
N ALA A 78 -7.35 -8.24 -14.84
CA ALA A 78 -6.15 -8.74 -15.51
C ALA A 78 -4.85 -8.29 -14.81
N GLY A 79 -4.82 -7.06 -14.30
CA GLY A 79 -3.71 -6.57 -13.47
C GLY A 79 -3.60 -7.33 -12.14
N ALA A 80 -4.72 -7.58 -11.47
CA ALA A 80 -4.78 -8.35 -10.23
C ALA A 80 -4.32 -9.81 -10.43
N GLU A 81 -4.72 -10.46 -11.53
CA GLU A 81 -4.27 -11.81 -11.90
C GLU A 81 -2.76 -11.87 -12.14
N SER A 82 -2.21 -10.90 -12.89
CA SER A 82 -0.77 -10.79 -13.13
C SER A 82 0.00 -10.62 -11.81
N LEU A 83 -0.57 -9.83 -10.89
CA LEU A 83 0.02 -9.60 -9.59
C LEU A 83 -0.04 -10.86 -8.69
N GLN A 84 -1.17 -11.58 -8.69
CA GLN A 84 -1.28 -12.87 -8.01
C GLN A 84 -0.26 -13.90 -8.52
N ALA A 85 -0.04 -13.96 -9.84
CA ALA A 85 0.97 -14.83 -10.43
C ALA A 85 2.39 -14.46 -9.95
N MET A 86 2.70 -13.16 -9.85
CA MET A 86 3.98 -12.70 -9.29
C MET A 86 4.11 -13.10 -7.82
N ILE A 87 3.08 -12.87 -7.00
CA ILE A 87 3.06 -13.25 -5.57
C ILE A 87 3.27 -14.75 -5.40
N ALA A 88 2.62 -15.58 -6.21
CA ALA A 88 2.79 -17.04 -6.17
C ALA A 88 4.25 -17.46 -6.44
N ARG A 89 4.92 -16.83 -7.42
CA ARG A 89 6.35 -17.07 -7.69
C ARG A 89 7.25 -16.61 -6.55
N LEU A 90 6.95 -15.46 -5.94
CA LEU A 90 7.70 -14.93 -4.80
C LEU A 90 7.58 -15.85 -3.56
N ARG A 91 6.37 -16.40 -3.31
CA ARG A 91 6.15 -17.38 -2.24
C ARG A 91 6.91 -18.68 -2.42
N ALA A 92 7.23 -19.04 -3.67
CA ALA A 92 8.00 -20.25 -3.98
C ALA A 92 9.52 -20.07 -3.84
N LEU A 93 10.01 -18.87 -3.52
CA LEU A 93 11.45 -18.63 -3.34
C LEU A 93 12.00 -19.34 -2.08
N PRO A 94 13.22 -19.90 -2.14
CA PRO A 94 13.90 -20.43 -0.96
C PRO A 94 14.01 -19.37 0.15
N GLY A 95 13.53 -19.69 1.35
CA GLY A 95 13.56 -18.80 2.52
C GLY A 95 12.43 -17.77 2.58
N ALA A 96 11.49 -17.77 1.63
CA ALA A 96 10.32 -16.90 1.65
C ALA A 96 9.44 -17.12 2.89
N ASP A 97 9.28 -18.37 3.32
CA ASP A 97 8.48 -18.77 4.48
C ASP A 97 9.18 -18.46 5.82
N ALA A 98 10.50 -18.60 5.87
CA ALA A 98 11.32 -18.34 7.05
C ALA A 98 11.45 -16.85 7.39
N SER A 99 11.30 -15.96 6.40
CA SER A 99 11.40 -14.51 6.59
C SER A 99 10.05 -13.89 6.95
N TYR A 100 9.85 -13.53 8.23
CA TYR A 100 8.63 -12.84 8.67
C TYR A 100 8.37 -11.55 7.88
N GLY A 101 9.40 -10.70 7.69
CA GLY A 101 9.26 -9.45 6.95
C GLY A 101 8.85 -9.67 5.50
N PHE A 102 9.38 -10.70 4.85
CA PHE A 102 9.01 -11.05 3.48
C PHE A 102 7.58 -11.59 3.40
N ARG A 103 7.17 -12.45 4.33
CA ARG A 103 5.77 -12.92 4.39
C ARG A 103 4.79 -11.78 4.61
N SER A 104 5.03 -10.91 5.59
CA SER A 104 4.16 -9.75 5.83
C SER A 104 4.09 -8.81 4.63
N TRP A 105 5.21 -8.60 3.93
CA TRP A 105 5.23 -7.85 2.68
C TRP A 105 4.38 -8.50 1.57
N LEU A 106 4.39 -9.84 1.46
CA LEU A 106 3.52 -10.57 0.52
C LEU A 106 2.04 -10.53 0.92
N ASP A 107 1.74 -10.46 2.22
CA ASP A 107 0.36 -10.32 2.71
C ASP A 107 -0.22 -8.92 2.38
N GLU A 108 0.61 -7.85 2.42
CA GLU A 108 0.22 -6.51 1.93
C GLU A 108 -0.11 -6.53 0.43
N TYR A 109 0.65 -7.32 -0.34
CA TYR A 109 0.40 -7.54 -1.75
C TYR A 109 -0.94 -8.23 -2.03
N ASP A 110 -1.28 -9.28 -1.28
CA ASP A 110 -2.60 -9.91 -1.34
C ASP A 110 -3.72 -8.92 -0.95
N GLY A 111 -3.46 -8.05 0.02
CA GLY A 111 -4.35 -6.97 0.39
C GLY A 111 -4.63 -6.01 -0.78
N LEU A 112 -3.58 -5.60 -1.50
CA LEU A 112 -3.70 -4.74 -2.68
C LEU A 112 -4.47 -5.43 -3.82
N VAL A 113 -4.19 -6.72 -4.07
CA VAL A 113 -4.95 -7.54 -5.04
C VAL A 113 -6.43 -7.55 -4.69
N LYS A 114 -6.77 -7.79 -3.41
CA LYS A 114 -8.16 -7.79 -2.95
C LYS A 114 -8.82 -6.42 -3.17
N ILE A 115 -8.13 -5.32 -2.85
CA ILE A 115 -8.62 -3.96 -3.09
C ILE A 115 -8.88 -3.74 -4.59
N GLY A 116 -7.98 -4.19 -5.46
CA GLY A 116 -8.16 -4.13 -6.91
C GLY A 116 -9.42 -4.84 -7.38
N LEU A 117 -9.67 -6.07 -6.90
CA LEU A 117 -10.89 -6.81 -7.25
C LEU A 117 -12.17 -6.14 -6.71
N ASP A 118 -12.14 -5.63 -5.47
CA ASP A 118 -13.26 -4.87 -4.90
C ASP A 118 -13.51 -3.58 -5.70
N TYR A 119 -12.46 -2.92 -6.18
CA TYR A 119 -12.53 -1.76 -7.06
C TYR A 119 -13.13 -2.12 -8.43
N ALA A 120 -12.71 -3.23 -9.06
CA ALA A 120 -13.27 -3.71 -10.32
C ALA A 120 -14.79 -3.93 -10.21
N ILE A 121 -15.25 -4.56 -9.14
CA ILE A 121 -16.69 -4.74 -8.84
C ILE A 121 -17.40 -3.37 -8.75
N ALA A 122 -16.80 -2.40 -8.04
CA ALA A 122 -17.36 -1.06 -7.92
C ALA A 122 -17.40 -0.31 -9.27
N VAL A 123 -16.36 -0.45 -10.10
CA VAL A 123 -16.27 0.19 -11.43
C VAL A 123 -17.40 -0.26 -12.33
N ARG A 124 -17.75 -1.56 -12.35
CA ARG A 124 -18.87 -2.10 -13.16
C ARG A 124 -20.19 -1.38 -12.92
N THR A 125 -20.40 -0.83 -11.73
CA THR A 125 -21.64 -0.10 -11.40
C THR A 125 -21.78 1.24 -12.13
N GLY A 126 -20.68 1.79 -12.65
CA GLY A 126 -20.64 3.12 -13.25
C GLY A 126 -20.88 4.28 -12.27
N ASP A 127 -20.99 4.02 -10.97
CA ASP A 127 -21.28 5.02 -9.94
C ASP A 127 -20.00 5.53 -9.27
N PRO A 128 -19.59 6.80 -9.49
CA PRO A 128 -18.40 7.37 -8.87
C PRO A 128 -18.44 7.35 -7.34
N LYS A 129 -19.63 7.39 -6.73
CA LYS A 129 -19.78 7.32 -5.27
C LYS A 129 -19.39 5.95 -4.72
N LYS A 130 -19.32 4.92 -5.57
CA LYS A 130 -18.88 3.57 -5.19
C LYS A 130 -17.42 3.32 -5.54
N TYR A 131 -17.02 3.61 -6.79
CA TYR A 131 -15.68 3.23 -7.23
C TYR A 131 -14.58 4.17 -6.72
N ILE A 132 -14.84 5.47 -6.49
CA ILE A 132 -13.82 6.38 -5.95
C ILE A 132 -13.40 5.94 -4.54
N PRO A 133 -14.33 5.74 -3.57
CA PRO A 133 -13.93 5.27 -2.23
C PRO A 133 -13.29 3.89 -2.24
N ALA A 134 -13.66 3.01 -3.18
CA ALA A 134 -13.01 1.70 -3.32
C ALA A 134 -11.56 1.83 -3.80
N GLY A 135 -11.30 2.70 -4.80
CA GLY A 135 -9.96 2.96 -5.33
C GLY A 135 -9.02 3.60 -4.29
N ASN A 136 -9.51 4.58 -3.53
CA ASN A 136 -8.72 5.28 -2.50
C ASN A 136 -8.18 4.36 -1.40
N LYS A 137 -8.76 3.16 -1.22
CA LYS A 137 -8.23 2.17 -0.27
C LYS A 137 -6.86 1.65 -0.67
N GLY A 138 -6.51 1.71 -1.96
CA GLY A 138 -5.24 1.25 -2.50
C GLY A 138 -4.06 2.19 -2.25
N ASP A 139 -4.31 3.48 -1.98
CA ASP A 139 -3.26 4.51 -1.89
C ASP A 139 -2.20 4.18 -0.83
N ARG A 140 -2.65 3.80 0.38
CA ARG A 140 -1.75 3.46 1.49
C ARG A 140 -0.97 2.17 1.22
N PRO A 141 -1.60 1.02 0.91
CA PRO A 141 -0.88 -0.21 0.57
C PRO A 141 0.14 -0.01 -0.56
N GLN A 142 -0.23 0.70 -1.63
CA GLN A 142 0.69 0.98 -2.75
C GLN A 142 1.91 1.79 -2.27
N THR A 143 1.70 2.83 -1.47
CA THR A 143 2.79 3.64 -0.91
C THR A 143 3.75 2.80 -0.05
N LEU A 144 3.21 1.92 0.79
CA LEU A 144 4.00 1.04 1.65
C LEU A 144 4.82 0.04 0.82
N LEU A 145 4.20 -0.59 -0.18
CA LEU A 145 4.87 -1.55 -1.07
C LEU A 145 6.00 -0.89 -1.87
N VAL A 146 5.80 0.32 -2.40
CA VAL A 146 6.86 1.09 -3.09
C VAL A 146 8.01 1.41 -2.15
N ARG A 147 7.69 1.87 -0.93
CA ARG A 147 8.70 2.20 0.09
C ARG A 147 9.53 0.98 0.46
N ASP A 148 8.89 -0.16 0.70
CA ASP A 148 9.55 -1.39 1.14
C ASP A 148 10.37 -2.01 0.01
N ALA A 149 9.87 -1.97 -1.23
CA ALA A 149 10.62 -2.34 -2.43
C ALA A 149 11.90 -1.52 -2.56
N LYS A 150 11.81 -0.20 -2.40
CA LYS A 150 12.98 0.69 -2.43
C LYS A 150 13.96 0.40 -1.29
N PHE A 151 13.47 0.22 -0.07
CA PHE A 151 14.29 -0.04 1.11
C PHE A 151 15.14 -1.31 0.96
N ASN A 152 14.58 -2.34 0.32
CA ASN A 152 15.24 -3.64 0.11
C ASN A 152 16.00 -3.76 -1.22
N ASN A 153 16.20 -2.66 -1.97
CA ASN A 153 16.82 -2.66 -3.30
C ASN A 153 16.12 -3.58 -4.32
N MET A 154 14.79 -3.62 -4.27
CA MET A 154 13.93 -4.38 -5.19
C MET A 154 13.02 -3.45 -6.02
N PRO A 155 13.57 -2.50 -6.81
CA PRO A 155 12.76 -1.49 -7.50
C PRO A 155 11.74 -2.09 -8.48
N SER A 156 12.01 -3.26 -9.05
CA SER A 156 11.05 -3.93 -9.93
C SER A 156 9.88 -4.52 -9.16
N CYS A 157 10.02 -4.76 -7.86
CA CYS A 157 8.96 -5.22 -6.98
C CYS A 157 8.10 -4.09 -6.39
N ALA A 158 8.16 -2.86 -6.92
CA ALA A 158 7.13 -1.85 -6.67
C ALA A 158 5.91 -2.10 -7.58
N PRO A 159 4.65 -1.96 -7.11
CA PRO A 159 3.46 -2.09 -7.95
C PRO A 159 3.43 -1.10 -9.13
#